data_AF-A0A239A884-F1
#
_entry.id   AF-A0A239A884-F1
#
_cell.length_a   1.000
_cell.length_b   1.000
_cell.length_c   1.000
_cell.angle_alpha   90.00
_cell.angle_beta   90.00
_cell.angle_gamma   90.00
#
_symmetry.space_group_name_H-M   'P 1'
#
loop_
_entity.id
_entity.type
_entity.pdbx_description
1 polymer ?
#
loop_
_entity_poly.entity_id
_entity_poly.type
_entity_poly.pdbx_seq_one_letter_code
_entity_poly.pdbx_strand_id
1 'polypeptide(L)'
;MYQNKIRLFFQEDSSLEGENWETHMETFVVMLYYAYQIDSVNTRELFKATTSTWEYLASFNLPLNGIEYGTTEGTWAYLPLADLTTVITFISNQLLPILQTEMNNGDRQPLLERWGIEGVNFESYLFQIGDFFSEIVVDTHNEMDEIPVDLYRRFDSLKDFFQLGIDNNQRYLVYKK
;
A
#
# COMPACT_ATOMS: atom_id res chain seq x y z
N MET A 1 22.53 -2.86 4.00
CA MET A 1 21.54 -2.38 3.01
C MET A 1 20.20 -2.48 3.72
N TYR A 2 19.66 -1.36 4.20
CA TYR A 2 18.34 -1.36 4.83
C TYR A 2 17.32 -1.65 3.72
N GLN A 3 16.48 -2.66 3.93
CA GLN A 3 15.47 -3.03 2.93
C GLN A 3 14.27 -2.11 3.14
N ASN A 4 14.14 -1.07 2.29
CA ASN A 4 12.98 -0.17 2.25
C ASN A 4 11.69 -0.98 2.06
N LYS A 5 11.01 -1.33 3.15
CA LYS A 5 9.85 -2.22 3.16
C LYS A 5 8.72 -1.63 3.99
N ILE A 6 7.50 -1.82 3.53
CA ILE A 6 6.31 -1.68 4.35
C ILE A 6 5.93 -3.04 4.92
N ARG A 7 5.63 -3.08 6.22
CA ARG A 7 5.16 -4.27 6.92
C ARG A 7 3.93 -3.95 7.76
N LEU A 8 2.92 -4.79 7.62
CA LEU A 8 1.69 -4.80 8.39
C LEU A 8 1.68 -6.05 9.26
N PHE A 9 1.29 -5.94 10.53
CA PHE A 9 1.12 -7.11 11.39
C PHE A 9 0.15 -6.84 12.54
N PHE A 10 -0.61 -7.87 12.93
CA PHE A 10 -1.48 -7.81 14.09
C PHE A 10 -0.66 -7.76 15.37
N GLN A 11 -1.06 -6.89 16.31
CA GLN A 11 -0.44 -6.86 17.62
C GLN A 11 -0.98 -8.04 18.45
N GLU A 12 -0.30 -9.18 18.41
CA GLU A 12 -0.40 -10.21 19.46
C GLU A 12 0.87 -10.22 20.30
N ASP A 13 0.69 -10.42 21.60
CA ASP A 13 1.67 -10.32 22.68
C ASP A 13 3.08 -10.81 22.32
N SER A 14 4.05 -9.90 22.39
CA SER A 14 5.50 -10.14 22.59
C SER A 14 6.28 -11.01 21.61
N SER A 15 5.66 -11.62 20.59
CA SER A 15 6.36 -12.40 19.57
C SER A 15 5.93 -11.94 18.17
N LEU A 16 6.90 -11.59 17.33
CA LEU A 16 6.69 -11.19 15.93
C LEU A 16 6.23 -12.38 15.04
N GLU A 17 5.57 -13.39 15.63
CA GLU A 17 5.15 -14.65 14.99
C GLU A 17 3.70 -14.63 14.49
N GLY A 18 3.00 -13.48 14.60
CA GLY A 18 1.67 -13.31 14.02
C GLY A 18 1.67 -13.19 12.49
N GLU A 19 0.49 -13.40 11.88
CA GLU A 19 0.28 -13.18 10.45
C GLU A 19 0.69 -11.75 10.07
N ASN A 20 1.55 -11.66 9.06
CA ASN A 20 2.09 -10.39 8.59
C ASN A 20 1.97 -10.29 7.07
N TRP A 21 1.84 -9.05 6.60
CA TRP A 21 1.94 -8.72 5.19
C TRP A 21 3.13 -7.80 4.99
N GLU A 22 3.98 -8.07 4.01
CA GLU A 22 5.10 -7.20 3.69
C GLU A 22 5.30 -7.06 2.19
N THR A 23 5.76 -5.87 1.78
CA THR A 23 6.24 -5.62 0.43
C THR A 23 7.33 -4.55 0.44
N HIS A 24 8.10 -4.49 -0.64
CA HIS A 24 9.03 -3.38 -0.89
C HIS A 24 8.26 -2.09 -1.12
N MET A 25 8.81 -0.96 -0.66
CA MET A 25 8.18 0.35 -0.81
C MET A 25 7.99 0.72 -2.29
N GLU A 26 8.95 0.37 -3.13
CA GLU A 26 8.91 0.61 -4.57
C GLU A 26 7.74 -0.15 -5.21
N THR A 27 7.61 -1.45 -4.90
CA THR A 27 6.47 -2.26 -5.35
C THR A 27 5.14 -1.74 -4.82
N PHE A 28 5.09 -1.33 -3.55
CA PHE A 28 3.88 -0.77 -2.96
C PHE A 28 3.41 0.48 -3.71
N VAL A 29 4.35 1.29 -4.17
CA VAL A 29 4.04 2.52 -4.91
C VAL A 29 3.58 2.20 -6.34
N VAL A 30 4.12 1.17 -6.98
CA VAL A 30 3.57 0.62 -8.24
C VAL A 30 2.14 0.11 -8.02
N MET A 31 1.87 -0.60 -6.92
CA MET A 31 0.51 -1.02 -6.56
C MET A 31 -0.44 0.17 -6.42
N LEU A 32 -0.03 1.22 -5.68
CA LEU A 32 -0.85 2.43 -5.50
C LEU A 32 -1.10 3.14 -6.83
N TYR A 33 -0.09 3.27 -7.68
CA TYR A 33 -0.27 3.94 -8.96
C TYR A 33 -1.19 3.14 -9.89
N TYR A 34 -1.05 1.81 -9.94
CA TYR A 34 -1.97 0.94 -10.68
C TYR A 34 -3.41 1.11 -10.17
N ALA A 35 -3.62 1.07 -8.85
CA ALA A 35 -4.94 1.26 -8.25
C ALA A 35 -5.52 2.65 -8.55
N TYR A 36 -4.68 3.69 -8.55
CA TYR A 36 -5.07 5.06 -8.82
C TYR A 36 -5.62 5.24 -10.24
N GLN A 37 -5.06 4.54 -11.23
CA GLN A 37 -5.57 4.55 -12.61
C GLN A 37 -6.99 3.98 -12.72
N ILE A 38 -7.41 3.15 -11.77
CA ILE A 38 -8.73 2.52 -11.74
C ILE A 38 -9.70 3.37 -10.93
N ASP A 39 -9.34 3.76 -9.71
CA ASP A 39 -10.16 4.58 -8.82
C ASP A 39 -9.30 5.37 -7.84
N SER A 40 -9.16 6.67 -8.07
CA SER A 40 -8.32 7.54 -7.25
C SER A 40 -8.87 7.78 -5.83
N VAL A 41 -10.18 7.66 -5.62
CA VAL A 41 -10.79 7.86 -4.30
C VAL A 41 -10.52 6.65 -3.42
N ASN A 42 -10.84 5.45 -3.92
CA ASN A 42 -10.61 4.22 -3.16
C ASN A 42 -9.13 3.90 -2.99
N THR A 43 -8.26 4.37 -3.87
CA THR A 43 -6.81 4.27 -3.71
C THR A 43 -6.29 5.05 -2.50
N ARG A 44 -6.90 6.18 -2.16
CA ARG A 44 -6.52 6.91 -0.93
C ARG A 44 -6.93 6.16 0.33
N GLU A 45 -8.08 5.48 0.30
CA GLU A 45 -8.49 4.62 1.42
C GLU A 45 -7.55 3.42 1.56
N LEU A 46 -7.12 2.83 0.44
CA LEU A 46 -6.06 1.81 0.45
C LEU A 46 -4.78 2.36 1.07
N PHE A 47 -4.32 3.54 0.65
CA PHE A 47 -3.12 4.18 1.21
C PHE A 47 -3.24 4.44 2.71
N LYS A 48 -4.39 4.94 3.18
CA LYS A 48 -4.69 5.13 4.60
C LYS A 48 -4.64 3.81 5.38
N ALA A 49 -5.17 2.72 4.81
CA ALA A 49 -5.15 1.39 5.43
C ALA A 49 -3.73 0.84 5.57
N THR A 50 -2.82 1.25 4.70
CA THR A 50 -1.43 0.78 4.71
C THR A 50 -0.44 1.78 5.30
N THR A 51 -0.90 2.89 5.88
CA THR A 51 -0.01 3.93 6.43
C THR A 51 -0.22 4.07 7.93
N SER A 52 0.87 4.29 8.67
CA SER A 52 0.79 4.53 10.11
C SER A 52 0.12 5.87 10.42
N THR A 53 -0.48 5.99 11.61
CA THR A 53 -1.21 7.19 12.02
C THR A 53 -0.30 8.41 12.05
N TRP A 54 0.90 8.28 12.66
CA TRP A 54 1.84 9.39 12.71
C TRP A 54 2.27 9.83 11.31
N GLU A 55 2.59 8.87 10.44
CA GLU A 55 3.07 9.17 9.10
C GLU A 55 2.01 9.84 8.24
N TYR A 56 0.77 9.35 8.29
CA TYR A 56 -0.32 9.96 7.54
C TYR A 56 -0.57 11.41 8.00
N LEU A 57 -0.58 11.66 9.31
CA LEU A 57 -0.78 13.01 9.82
C LEU A 57 0.39 13.94 9.46
N ALA A 58 1.63 13.45 9.56
CA ALA A 58 2.83 14.21 9.24
C ALA A 58 2.91 14.56 7.74
N SER A 59 2.71 13.57 6.86
CA SER A 59 2.74 13.77 5.40
C SER A 59 1.71 14.79 4.93
N PHE A 60 0.51 14.81 5.53
CA PHE A 60 -0.57 15.71 5.10
C PHE A 60 -0.68 16.99 5.93
N ASN A 61 0.35 17.33 6.74
CA ASN A 61 0.37 18.49 7.63
C ASN A 61 -0.89 18.61 8.53
N LEU A 62 -1.40 17.48 9.00
CA LEU A 62 -2.55 17.42 9.89
C LEU A 62 -2.12 17.52 11.36
N PRO A 63 -2.99 17.96 12.28
CA PRO A 63 -2.64 18.08 13.70
C PRO A 63 -2.25 16.73 14.32
N LEU A 64 -1.04 16.63 14.88
CA LEU A 64 -0.54 15.42 15.52
C LEU A 64 -1.19 15.13 16.89
N ASN A 65 -1.69 16.15 17.59
CA ASN A 65 -2.42 15.99 18.86
C ASN A 65 -1.75 15.06 19.91
N GLY A 66 -0.42 15.09 19.99
CA GLY A 66 0.35 14.25 20.93
C GLY A 66 0.76 12.88 20.38
N ILE A 67 0.42 12.55 19.13
CA ILE A 67 0.90 11.35 18.45
C ILE A 67 2.35 11.58 18.00
N GLU A 68 3.25 10.72 18.46
CA GLU A 68 4.70 10.83 18.21
C GLU A 68 5.24 9.64 17.40
N TYR A 69 6.29 9.90 16.62
CA TYR A 69 6.98 8.88 15.84
C TYR A 69 7.53 7.77 16.73
N GLY A 70 7.36 6.51 16.31
CA GLY A 70 7.92 5.34 17.00
C GLY A 70 7.17 4.93 18.27
N THR A 71 6.13 5.65 18.68
CA THR A 71 5.20 5.21 19.74
C THR A 71 4.19 4.20 19.19
N THR A 72 3.63 3.34 20.05
CA THR A 72 2.57 2.39 19.65
C THR A 72 1.37 3.12 19.03
N GLU A 73 0.99 4.28 19.57
CA GLU A 73 -0.09 5.10 19.02
C GLU A 73 0.23 5.58 17.60
N GLY A 74 1.47 6.03 17.38
CA GLY A 74 1.95 6.47 16.07
C GLY A 74 2.07 5.35 15.04
N THR A 75 2.32 4.10 15.46
CA THR A 75 2.51 2.97 14.55
C THR A 75 1.23 2.23 14.18
N TRP A 76 0.09 2.51 14.81
CA TRP A 76 -1.20 1.97 14.36
C TRP A 76 -1.53 2.41 12.94
N ALA A 77 -2.16 1.52 12.16
CA ALA A 77 -2.77 1.90 10.89
C ALA A 77 -3.73 3.08 11.08
N TYR A 78 -3.64 4.05 10.17
CA TYR A 78 -4.46 5.27 10.21
C TYR A 78 -5.95 4.96 9.97
N LEU A 79 -6.26 4.06 9.02
CA LEU A 79 -7.64 3.66 8.76
C LEU A 79 -8.16 2.72 9.87
N PRO A 80 -9.33 3.00 10.46
CA PRO A 80 -9.92 2.11 11.46
C PRO A 80 -10.50 0.84 10.83
N LEU A 81 -10.65 -0.22 11.63
CA LEU A 81 -11.16 -1.53 11.16
C LEU A 81 -12.52 -1.43 10.48
N ALA A 82 -13.41 -0.57 10.99
CA ALA A 82 -14.76 -0.40 10.45
C ALA A 82 -14.75 0.09 8.98
N ASP A 83 -13.70 0.78 8.56
CA ASP A 83 -13.60 1.35 7.21
C ASP A 83 -12.85 0.43 6.24
N LEU A 84 -12.23 -0.67 6.73
CA LEU A 84 -11.52 -1.64 5.89
C LEU A 84 -12.42 -2.34 4.88
N THR A 85 -13.72 -2.49 5.17
CA THR A 85 -14.66 -3.12 4.23
C THR A 85 -14.69 -2.40 2.89
N THR A 86 -14.53 -1.07 2.87
CA THR A 86 -14.43 -0.30 1.62
C THR A 86 -13.19 -0.69 0.83
N VAL A 87 -12.04 -0.81 1.50
CA VAL A 87 -10.76 -1.18 0.87
C VAL A 87 -10.79 -2.62 0.34
N ILE A 88 -11.30 -3.57 1.13
CA ILE A 88 -11.46 -4.97 0.72
C ILE A 88 -12.40 -5.06 -0.48
N THR A 89 -13.50 -4.29 -0.48
CA THR A 89 -14.45 -4.24 -1.60
C THR A 89 -13.79 -3.70 -2.85
N PHE A 90 -12.99 -2.64 -2.74
CA PHE A 90 -12.24 -2.08 -3.85
C PHE A 90 -11.27 -3.10 -4.45
N ILE A 91 -10.47 -3.77 -3.61
CA ILE A 91 -9.54 -4.82 -4.07
C ILE A 91 -10.31 -5.95 -4.75
N SER A 92 -11.36 -6.47 -4.11
CA SER A 92 -12.07 -7.67 -4.55
C SER A 92 -12.92 -7.46 -5.79
N ASN A 93 -13.56 -6.30 -5.92
CA ASN A 93 -14.56 -6.06 -6.96
C ASN A 93 -14.02 -5.24 -8.14
N GLN A 94 -12.89 -4.54 -7.97
CA GLN A 94 -12.30 -3.73 -9.04
C GLN A 94 -10.89 -4.21 -9.41
N LEU A 95 -9.95 -4.22 -8.46
CA LEU A 95 -8.55 -4.49 -8.77
C LEU A 95 -8.32 -5.94 -9.23
N LEU A 96 -8.73 -6.93 -8.43
CA LEU A 96 -8.49 -8.34 -8.74
C LEU A 96 -9.19 -8.78 -10.05
N PRO A 97 -10.46 -8.41 -10.34
CA PRO A 97 -11.09 -8.77 -11.61
C PRO A 97 -10.40 -8.18 -12.84
N ILE A 98 -9.91 -6.94 -12.76
CA ILE A 98 -9.17 -6.30 -13.86
C ILE A 98 -7.84 -7.02 -14.07
N LEU A 99 -7.05 -7.22 -13.00
CA LEU A 99 -5.78 -7.94 -13.08
C LEU A 99 -5.95 -9.38 -13.58
N GLN A 100 -7.00 -10.08 -13.13
CA GLN A 100 -7.31 -11.43 -13.61
C GLN A 100 -7.62 -11.44 -15.11
N THR A 101 -8.33 -10.43 -15.60
CA THR A 101 -8.61 -10.27 -17.04
C THR A 101 -7.33 -10.04 -17.83
N GLU A 102 -6.45 -9.16 -17.35
CA GLU A 102 -5.13 -8.91 -17.96
C GLU A 102 -4.27 -10.18 -17.99
N MET A 103 -4.23 -10.92 -16.87
CA MET A 103 -3.54 -12.20 -16.78
C MET A 103 -4.07 -13.25 -17.77
N ASN A 104 -5.39 -13.33 -17.93
CA ASN A 104 -6.06 -14.25 -18.85
C ASN A 104 -5.81 -13.89 -20.32
N ASN A 105 -5.65 -12.59 -20.62
CA ASN A 105 -5.25 -12.10 -21.93
C ASN A 105 -3.77 -12.34 -22.23
N GLY A 106 -3.02 -12.89 -21.27
CA GLY A 106 -1.58 -13.14 -21.40
C GLY A 106 -0.74 -11.88 -21.26
N ASP A 107 -1.27 -10.81 -20.66
CA ASP A 107 -0.48 -9.61 -20.40
C ASP A 107 0.66 -9.96 -19.42
N ARG A 108 1.87 -9.69 -19.89
CA ARG A 108 3.14 -9.87 -19.18
C ARG A 108 4.02 -8.65 -19.39
N GLN A 109 3.49 -7.58 -19.98
CA GLN A 109 4.25 -6.37 -20.21
C GLN A 109 4.59 -5.77 -18.83
N PRO A 110 5.86 -5.42 -18.60
CA PRO A 110 6.23 -4.65 -17.42
C PRO A 110 5.42 -3.34 -17.35
N LEU A 111 4.90 -3.01 -16.16
CA LEU A 111 3.97 -1.90 -15.97
C LEU A 111 4.62 -0.52 -16.21
N LEU A 112 5.86 -0.29 -15.80
CA LEU A 112 6.56 0.98 -16.05
C LEU A 112 6.78 1.17 -17.56
N GLU A 113 7.14 0.12 -18.29
CA GLU A 113 7.19 0.13 -19.75
C GLU A 113 5.81 0.46 -20.35
N ARG A 114 4.75 -0.20 -19.90
CA ARG A 114 3.36 0.02 -20.36
C ARG A 114 2.91 1.47 -20.15
N TRP A 115 3.37 2.11 -19.07
CA TRP A 115 3.06 3.51 -18.78
C TRP A 115 4.01 4.51 -19.46
N GLY A 116 5.03 4.04 -20.17
CA GLY A 116 6.03 4.88 -20.83
C GLY A 116 7.00 5.56 -19.87
N ILE A 117 7.27 4.95 -18.72
CA ILE A 117 8.11 5.48 -17.63
C ILE A 117 9.46 4.74 -17.55
N GLU A 118 9.71 3.77 -18.45
CA GLU A 118 10.98 3.05 -18.50
C GLU A 118 12.18 4.01 -18.63
N GLY A 119 13.19 3.84 -17.77
CA GLY A 119 14.38 4.69 -17.71
C GLY A 119 14.15 6.09 -17.14
N VAL A 120 12.96 6.39 -16.61
CA VAL A 120 12.64 7.61 -15.86
C VAL A 120 12.58 7.30 -14.37
N ASN A 121 13.04 8.23 -13.53
CA ASN A 121 12.87 8.13 -12.08
C ASN A 121 11.37 8.15 -11.73
N PHE A 122 10.84 6.99 -11.29
CA PHE A 122 9.41 6.80 -11.04
C PHE A 122 8.87 7.69 -9.92
N GLU A 123 9.63 7.91 -8.84
CA GLU A 123 9.31 8.89 -7.80
C GLU A 123 9.11 10.29 -8.39
N SER A 124 10.02 10.74 -9.26
CA SER A 124 9.92 12.05 -9.92
C SER A 124 8.71 12.13 -10.83
N TYR A 125 8.37 11.04 -11.53
CA TYR A 125 7.16 10.96 -12.34
C TYR A 125 5.89 11.09 -11.49
N LEU A 126 5.81 10.38 -10.36
CA LEU A 126 4.68 10.46 -9.43
C LEU A 126 4.55 11.84 -8.79
N PHE A 127 5.68 12.47 -8.44
CA PHE A 127 5.70 13.84 -7.94
C PHE A 127 5.14 14.83 -8.99
N GLN A 128 5.40 14.60 -10.27
CA GLN A 128 4.86 15.43 -11.37
C GLN A 128 3.38 15.21 -11.63
N ILE A 129 2.86 13.99 -11.45
CA ILE A 129 1.41 13.74 -11.47
C ILE A 129 0.71 14.57 -10.39
N GLY A 130 1.36 14.74 -9.24
CA GLY A 130 0.84 15.48 -8.10
C GLY A 130 -0.24 14.68 -7.35
N ASP A 131 -1.22 15.39 -6.79
CA ASP A 131 -2.26 14.82 -5.94
C ASP A 131 -1.75 14.32 -4.57
N PHE A 132 -2.10 13.11 -4.12
CA PHE A 132 -1.60 12.60 -2.83
C PHE A 132 -0.20 12.02 -2.95
N PHE A 133 0.29 11.77 -4.17
CA PHE A 133 1.63 11.26 -4.42
C PHE A 133 2.72 12.28 -4.11
N SER A 134 2.44 13.59 -4.12
CA SER A 134 3.41 14.61 -3.67
C SER A 134 3.76 14.48 -2.18
N GLU A 135 2.89 13.85 -1.41
CA GLU A 135 3.04 13.66 0.04
C GLU A 135 3.59 12.27 0.40
N ILE A 136 3.72 11.37 -0.59
CA ILE A 136 4.34 10.07 -0.41
C ILE A 136 5.83 10.23 -0.71
N VAL A 137 6.66 10.26 0.34
CA VAL A 137 8.11 10.17 0.16
C VAL A 137 8.44 8.73 -0.21
N VAL A 138 8.94 8.51 -1.41
CA VAL A 138 9.34 7.18 -1.88
C VAL A 138 10.78 7.22 -2.31
N ASP A 139 11.65 6.61 -1.52
CA ASP A 139 13.05 6.49 -1.89
C ASP A 139 13.26 5.35 -2.92
N THR A 140 12.76 5.53 -4.15
CA THR A 140 12.89 4.54 -5.23
C THR A 140 14.27 4.63 -5.86
N HIS A 141 15.28 4.07 -5.20
CA HIS A 141 16.61 3.93 -5.78
C HIS A 141 16.68 2.86 -6.89
N ASN A 142 15.63 2.04 -7.04
CA ASN A 142 15.62 0.92 -7.97
C ASN A 142 14.45 1.01 -8.95
N GLU A 143 14.78 0.79 -10.21
CA GLU A 143 13.84 0.48 -11.30
C GLU A 143 13.21 -0.89 -11.00
N MET A 144 12.12 -0.92 -10.24
CA MET A 144 11.31 -2.14 -10.11
C MET A 144 10.12 -2.04 -11.05
N ASP A 145 10.14 -2.90 -12.07
CA ASP A 145 9.04 -3.04 -13.00
C ASP A 145 8.29 -4.33 -12.69
N GLU A 146 7.05 -4.19 -12.19
CA GLU A 146 6.19 -5.32 -11.83
C GLU A 146 5.33 -5.72 -13.04
N ILE A 147 4.86 -6.96 -13.06
CA ILE A 147 3.89 -7.45 -14.05
C ILE A 147 2.52 -7.69 -13.39
N PRO A 148 1.42 -7.71 -14.16
CA PRO A 148 0.07 -7.84 -13.59
C PRO A 148 -0.13 -9.05 -12.64
N VAL A 149 0.53 -10.18 -12.89
CA VAL A 149 0.43 -11.36 -12.01
C VAL A 149 1.03 -11.14 -10.63
N ASP A 150 2.08 -10.32 -10.52
CA ASP A 150 2.71 -10.01 -9.23
C ASP A 150 1.85 -9.02 -8.43
N LEU A 151 1.28 -8.02 -9.10
CA LEU A 151 0.29 -7.14 -8.48
C LEU A 151 -0.94 -7.91 -8.00
N TYR A 152 -1.46 -8.86 -8.80
CA TYR A 152 -2.59 -9.70 -8.41
C TYR A 152 -2.32 -10.40 -7.09
N ARG A 153 -1.19 -11.12 -6.97
CA ARG A 153 -0.84 -11.86 -5.75
C ARG A 153 -0.72 -10.96 -4.53
N ARG A 154 -0.17 -9.75 -4.70
CA ARG A 154 0.03 -8.80 -3.60
C ARG A 154 -1.26 -8.17 -3.14
N PHE A 155 -2.17 -7.83 -4.07
CA PHE A 155 -3.50 -7.35 -3.72
C PHE A 155 -4.33 -8.45 -3.06
N ASP A 156 -4.26 -9.68 -3.56
CA ASP A 156 -5.00 -10.81 -3.00
C ASP A 156 -4.55 -11.10 -1.56
N SER A 157 -3.23 -11.16 -1.32
CA SER A 157 -2.69 -11.36 0.03
C SER A 157 -2.95 -10.18 0.97
N LEU A 158 -2.96 -8.93 0.47
CA LEU A 158 -3.29 -7.76 1.26
C LEU A 158 -4.78 -7.75 1.66
N LYS A 159 -5.66 -8.15 0.73
CA LYS A 159 -7.09 -8.31 0.97
C LYS A 159 -7.34 -9.38 2.02
N ASP A 160 -6.67 -10.53 1.94
CA ASP A 160 -6.77 -11.59 2.95
C ASP A 160 -6.28 -11.10 4.33
N PHE A 161 -5.17 -10.37 4.37
CA PHE A 161 -4.68 -9.74 5.60
C PHE A 161 -5.73 -8.80 6.22
N PHE A 162 -6.32 -7.90 5.46
CA PHE A 162 -7.37 -7.01 5.98
C PHE A 162 -8.62 -7.77 6.44
N GLN A 163 -9.02 -8.81 5.71
CA GLN A 163 -10.16 -9.65 6.08
C GLN A 163 -9.93 -10.33 7.43
N LEU A 164 -8.74 -10.86 7.68
CA LEU A 164 -8.39 -11.44 8.98
C LEU A 164 -8.52 -10.44 10.12
N GLY A 165 -8.10 -9.19 9.90
CA GLY A 165 -8.23 -8.12 10.90
C GLY A 165 -9.68 -7.81 11.26
N ILE A 166 -10.59 -7.83 10.27
CA ILE A 166 -12.02 -7.68 10.50
C ILE A 166 -12.57 -8.90 11.26
N ASP A 167 -12.28 -10.11 10.79
CA ASP A 167 -12.83 -11.36 11.33
C ASP A 167 -12.45 -11.57 12.80
N ASN A 168 -11.22 -11.18 13.17
CA ASN A 168 -10.71 -11.26 14.53
C ASN A 168 -10.98 -10.00 15.36
N ASN A 169 -11.53 -8.93 14.77
CA ASN A 169 -11.65 -7.61 15.39
C ASN A 169 -10.31 -7.10 15.97
N GLN A 170 -9.22 -7.29 15.21
CA GLN A 170 -7.85 -7.00 15.61
C GLN A 170 -7.26 -5.85 14.79
N ARG A 171 -6.80 -4.79 15.48
CA ARG A 171 -6.03 -3.71 14.83
C ARG A 171 -4.62 -4.21 14.51
N TYR A 172 -3.99 -3.58 13.51
CA TYR A 172 -2.64 -3.89 13.09
C TYR A 172 -1.74 -2.65 13.04
N LEU A 173 -0.45 -2.90 13.21
CA LEU A 173 0.60 -1.92 13.18
C LEU A 173 1.19 -1.83 11.78
N VAL A 174 1.70 -0.66 11.42
CA VAL A 174 2.36 -0.36 10.16
C VAL A 174 3.78 0.11 10.44
N TYR A 175 4.76 -0.56 9.84
CA TYR A 175 6.17 -0.17 9.92
C TYR A 175 6.73 0.04 8.51
N LYS A 176 7.46 1.14 8.36
CA LYS A 176 8.37 1.34 7.24
C LYS A 176 9.79 1.17 7.77
N LYS A 177 10.50 0.17 7.23
CA LYS A 177 11.89 -0.15 7.58
C LYS A 177 12.82 0.22 6.45
#